data_AF-Q6V8T4-F1
#
_entry.id   AF-Q6V8T4-F1
#
_cell.length_a   1.000
_cell.length_b   1.000
_cell.length_c   1.000
_cell.angle_alpha   90.00
_cell.angle_beta   90.00
_cell.angle_gamma   90.00
#
_symmetry.space_group_name_H-M   'P 1'
#
loop_
_entity.id
_entity.type
_entity.pdbx_description
1 polymer ?
#
loop_
_entity_poly.entity_id
_entity_poly.type
_entity_poly.pdbx_seq_one_letter_code
_entity_poly.pdbx_strand_id
1 'polypeptide(L)' 'DTKQVLVMTAQILLNILRHSIIKMEAINLLILDECHHAVKKHPYSLVMSEFYHTTPKEKRPSVFGMTASP' A
#
# COMPACT_ATOMS: atom_id res chain seq x y z
N ASP A 1 3.80 -17.76 16.03
CA ASP A 1 4.61 -16.85 15.19
C ASP A 1 3.76 -15.86 14.41
N THR A 2 3.84 -14.58 14.77
CA THR A 2 3.27 -13.49 13.98
C THR A 2 4.31 -13.03 12.96
N LYS A 3 3.95 -12.99 11.68
CA LYS A 3 4.82 -12.43 10.63
C LYS A 3 4.75 -10.90 10.70
N GLN A 4 5.91 -10.25 10.78
CA GLN A 4 6.01 -8.78 10.80
C GLN A 4 6.18 -8.17 9.39
N VAL A 5 6.50 -9.00 8.40
CA VAL A 5 6.72 -8.59 7.01
C VAL A 5 5.80 -9.42 6.12
N LEU A 6 5.08 -8.75 5.22
CA LEU A 6 4.24 -9.37 4.21
C LEU A 6 4.70 -8.90 2.82
N VAL A 7 4.91 -9.85 1.91
CA VAL A 7 5.24 -9.58 0.51
C VAL A 7 4.10 -10.12 -0.35
N MET A 8 3.57 -9.28 -1.22
CA MET A 8 2.41 -9.60 -2.05
C MET A 8 2.37 -8.71 -3.28
N THR A 9 1.56 -9.10 -4.27
CA THR A 9 1.29 -8.23 -5.42
C THR A 9 0.35 -7.09 -5.03
N ALA A 10 0.40 -6.00 -5.80
CA ALA A 10 -0.41 -4.80 -5.58
C ALA A 10 -1.93 -5.11 -5.47
N GLN A 11 -2.43 -6.03 -6.29
CA GLN A 11 -3.85 -6.42 -6.30
C GLN A 11 -4.25 -7.18 -5.03
N ILE A 12 -3.36 -8.01 -4.47
CA ILE A 12 -3.63 -8.72 -3.22
C ILE A 12 -3.70 -7.75 -2.06
N LEU A 13 -2.78 -6.77 -1.99
CA LEU A 13 -2.83 -5.70 -0.99
C LEU A 13 -4.15 -4.92 -1.07
N LEU A 14 -4.55 -4.52 -2.29
CA LEU A 14 -5.81 -3.82 -2.51
C LEU A 14 -7.02 -4.62 -2.01
N ASN A 15 -7.07 -5.92 -2.32
CA ASN A 15 -8.17 -6.79 -1.88
C ASN A 15 -8.20 -6.95 -0.35
N ILE A 16 -7.03 -7.11 0.28
CA ILE A 16 -6.90 -7.23 1.74
C ILE A 16 -7.42 -5.97 2.45
N LEU A 17 -7.07 -4.79 1.93
CA LEU A 17 -7.52 -3.50 2.46
C LEU A 17 -9.04 -3.33 2.28
N ARG A 18 -9.58 -3.66 1.10
CA ARG A 18 -11.04 -3.59 0.81
C ARG A 18 -11.85 -4.53 1.70
N HIS A 19 -11.34 -5.72 1.99
CA HIS A 19 -12.00 -6.67 2.88
C HIS A 19 -11.70 -6.42 4.36
N SER A 20 -10.98 -5.34 4.70
CA SER A 20 -10.61 -5.00 6.08
C SER A 20 -9.87 -6.11 6.82
N ILE A 21 -9.18 -7.00 6.09
CA ILE A 21 -8.34 -8.06 6.68
C ILE A 21 -7.13 -7.42 7.38
N ILE A 22 -6.56 -6.39 6.76
CA ILE A 22 -5.58 -5.48 7.37
C ILE A 22 -6.07 -4.05 7.12
N LYS A 23 -5.95 -3.18 8.11
CA LYS A 23 -6.21 -1.75 7.97
C LYS A 23 -4.93 -1.01 7.62
N MET A 24 -5.02 0.08 6.84
CA MET A 24 -3.86 0.91 6.49
C MET A 24 -3.10 1.41 7.73
N GLU A 25 -3.81 1.79 8.80
CA GLU A 25 -3.22 2.23 10.07
C GLU A 25 -2.44 1.15 10.84
N ALA A 26 -2.59 -0.12 10.46
CA ALA A 26 -1.83 -1.23 11.04
C ALA A 26 -0.50 -1.49 10.32
N ILE A 27 -0.24 -0.78 9.22
CA ILE A 27 1.00 -0.86 8.45
C ILE A 27 1.94 0.25 8.93
N ASN A 28 3.17 -0.08 9.32
CA ASN A 28 4.18 0.91 9.69
C ASN A 28 4.95 1.44 8.48
N LEU A 29 5.27 0.56 7.52
CA LEU A 29 6.03 0.86 6.31
C LEU A 29 5.38 0.16 5.11
N LEU A 30 5.04 0.93 4.08
CA LEU A 30 4.53 0.45 2.80
C LEU A 30 5.62 0.60 1.74
N ILE A 31 6.14 -0.53 1.25
CA ILE A 31 7.14 -0.56 0.18
C ILE A 31 6.45 -0.87 -1.14
N LEU A 32 6.64 -0.01 -2.14
CA LEU A 32 6.11 -0.21 -3.49
C LEU A 32 7.26 -0.41 -4.46
N ASP A 33 7.36 -1.62 -5.00
CA ASP A 33 8.32 -1.93 -6.07
C ASP A 33 7.74 -1.56 -7.45
N GLU A 34 8.60 -1.12 -8.36
CA GLU A 34 8.25 -0.49 -9.63
C GLU A 34 7.13 0.56 -9.48
N CYS A 35 7.33 1.50 -8.55
CA CYS A 35 6.31 2.47 -8.15
C CYS A 35 5.88 3.42 -9.27
N HIS A 36 6.63 3.50 -10.37
CA HIS A 36 6.25 4.24 -11.58
C HIS A 36 4.93 3.72 -12.21
N HIS A 37 4.54 2.48 -11.94
CA HIS A 37 3.24 1.92 -12.34
C HIS A 37 2.05 2.51 -11.57
N ALA A 38 2.25 3.33 -10.53
CA ALA A 38 1.19 3.92 -9.71
C ALA A 38 0.41 5.04 -10.41
N VAL A 39 -0.02 4.80 -11.65
CA VAL A 39 -0.82 5.71 -12.46
C VAL A 39 -2.18 5.11 -12.82
N LYS A 40 -3.15 5.98 -13.14
CA LYS A 40 -4.49 5.61 -13.61
C LYS A 40 -5.22 4.69 -12.61
N LYS A 41 -5.72 3.55 -13.07
CA LYS A 41 -6.45 2.54 -12.27
C LYS A 41 -5.56 1.37 -11.85
N HIS A 42 -4.23 1.54 -11.86
CA HIS A 42 -3.34 0.51 -11.34
C HIS A 42 -3.61 0.29 -9.84
N PRO A 43 -3.50 -0.94 -9.30
CA PRO A 43 -3.81 -1.20 -7.90
C PRO A 43 -3.02 -0.34 -6.91
N TYR A 44 -1.77 0.04 -7.21
CA TYR A 44 -1.03 1.00 -6.39
C TYR A 44 -1.73 2.37 -6.26
N SER A 45 -2.24 2.93 -7.37
CA SER A 45 -2.98 4.19 -7.33
C SER A 45 -4.24 4.06 -6.48
N LEU A 46 -4.94 2.92 -6.58
CA LEU A 46 -6.15 2.65 -5.80
C LEU A 46 -5.85 2.46 -4.31
N VAL A 47 -4.76 1.76 -3.95
CA VAL A 47 -4.29 1.67 -2.56
C VAL A 47 -4.04 3.07 -1.99
N MET A 48 -3.42 3.95 -2.77
CA MET A 48 -3.15 5.32 -2.35
C MET A 48 -4.42 6.15 -2.19
N SER A 49 -5.31 6.14 -3.20
CA SER A 49 -6.51 6.98 -3.20
C SER A 49 -7.62 6.48 -2.28
N GLU A 50 -7.84 5.17 -2.20
CA GLU A 50 -8.93 4.58 -1.40
C GLU A 50 -8.56 4.47 0.08
N PHE A 51 -7.28 4.24 0.42
CA PHE A 51 -6.86 3.89 1.78
C PHE A 51 -5.80 4.82 2.37
N TYR A 52 -4.71 5.09 1.66
CA TYR A 52 -3.62 5.89 2.23
C TYR A 52 -4.05 7.35 2.50
N HIS A 53 -4.64 8.01 1.50
CA HIS A 53 -5.04 9.41 1.61
C HIS A 53 -6.28 9.62 2.50
N THR A 54 -7.11 8.60 2.67
CA THR A 54 -8.29 8.62 3.55
C THR A 54 -7.95 8.31 5.01
N THR A 55 -6.79 7.70 5.27
CA THR A 55 -6.28 7.47 6.64
C THR A 55 -5.77 8.79 7.27
N PRO A 56 -6.04 9.06 8.56
CA PRO A 56 -5.50 10.24 9.27
C PRO A 56 -3.98 10.32 9.17
N LYS A 57 -3.43 11.52 9.01
CA LYS A 57 -2.01 11.73 8.63
C LYS A 57 -1.04 11.09 9.63
N GLU A 58 -1.35 11.17 10.92
CA GLU A 58 -0.60 10.62 12.05
C GLU A 58 -0.64 9.10 12.15
N LYS A 59 -1.54 8.45 11.40
CA LYS A 59 -1.71 6.99 11.34
C LYS A 59 -1.26 6.37 10.03
N ARG A 60 -0.76 7.17 9.09
CA ARG A 60 -0.31 6.66 7.79
C ARG A 60 1.00 5.89 7.94
N PRO A 61 1.20 4.78 7.20
CA PRO A 61 2.52 4.19 7.08
C PRO A 61 3.50 5.19 6.48
N SER A 62 4.78 5.03 6.80
CA SER A 62 5.83 5.59 5.94
C SER A 62 5.77 4.90 4.58
N VAL A 63 6.04 5.62 3.49
CA VAL A 63 6.00 5.07 2.13
C VAL A 63 7.39 5.09 1.53
N PHE A 64 7.85 3.95 1.00
CA PHE A 64 9.09 3.83 0.26
C PHE A 64 8.81 3.26 -1.13
N GLY A 65 8.93 4.09 -2.15
CA GLY A 65 8.79 3.68 -3.56
C GLY A 65 10.15 3.43 -4.19
N MET A 66 10.30 2.29 -4.85
CA MET A 66 11.48 1.94 -5.63
C MET A 66 11.08 1.83 -7.11
N THR A 67 11.90 2.39 -8.00
CA THR A 67 11.75 2.25 -9.45
C THR A 67 13.09 2.47 -10.12
N ALA A 68 13.37 1.78 -11.21
CA ALA A 68 14.54 2.04 -12.04
C ALA A 68 14.36 3.27 -12.96
N SER A 69 13.11 3.63 -13.28
CA SER A 69 12.76 4.75 -14.16
C SER A 69 11.41 5.37 -13.75
N PRO A 70 11.33 6.69 -13.55
CA PRO A 70 10.05 7.39 -13.31
C PRO A 70 9.11 7.38 -14.52
#